data_AF-A0A554VKZ7-F1
#
_entry.id   AF-A0A554VKZ7-F1
#
_cell.length_a   1.000
_cell.length_b   1.000
_cell.length_c   1.000
_cell.angle_alpha   90.00
_cell.angle_beta   90.00
_cell.angle_gamma   90.00
#
_symmetry.space_group_name_H-M   'P 1'
#
loop_
_entity.id
_entity.type
_entity.pdbx_description
1 polymer ?
#
loop_
_entity_poly.entity_id
_entity_poly.type
_entity_poly.pdbx_seq_one_letter_code
_entity_poly.pdbx_strand_id
1 'polypeptide(L)'
;MIRKELHLKEDIVKALEKEAKKQNRSLKNYLENLAIQQVKRLEVPSKEYTDMMDNLLDRFENKEIEFSSIEEVLNRNGISDSSS
;
A
#
# COMPACT_ATOMS: atom_id res chain seq x y z
N MET A 1 17.59 -20.82 9.96
CA MET A 1 16.17 -20.88 9.53
C MET A 1 15.31 -21.09 10.77
N ILE A 2 14.34 -20.21 11.03
CA ILE A 2 13.40 -20.37 12.16
C ILE A 2 12.14 -21.08 11.62
N ARG A 3 11.71 -22.15 12.27
CA ARG A 3 10.48 -22.87 11.94
C ARG A 3 9.44 -22.60 13.03
N LYS A 4 8.21 -22.30 12.61
CA LYS A 4 7.05 -22.15 13.49
C LYS A 4 5.94 -23.09 13.02
N GLU A 5 5.28 -23.73 13.98
CA GLU A 5 4.17 -24.65 13.75
C GLU A 5 2.86 -23.95 14.10
N LEU A 6 1.83 -24.18 13.28
CA LEU A 6 0.51 -23.59 13.42
C LEU A 6 -0.52 -24.73 13.43
N HIS A 7 -1.27 -24.85 14.53
CA HIS A 7 -2.38 -25.78 14.62
C HIS A 7 -3.67 -25.05 14.22
N LEU A 8 -4.17 -25.37 13.04
CA LEU A 8 -5.37 -24.77 12.46
C LEU A 8 -6.42 -25.86 12.23
N LYS A 9 -7.69 -25.43 12.21
CA LYS A 9 -8.78 -26.31 11.78
C LYS A 9 -8.61 -26.67 10.30
N GLU A 10 -9.08 -27.86 9.93
CA GLU A 10 -8.90 -28.40 8.57
C GLU A 10 -9.58 -27.55 7.49
N ASP A 11 -10.76 -27.00 7.78
CA ASP A 11 -11.50 -26.08 6.90
C ASP A 11 -10.68 -24.81 6.60
N ILE A 12 -10.00 -24.27 7.61
CA ILE A 12 -9.11 -23.11 7.45
C ILE A 12 -7.91 -23.47 6.57
N VAL A 13 -7.27 -24.62 6.81
CA VAL A 13 -6.13 -25.07 5.98
C VAL A 13 -6.56 -25.22 4.53
N LYS A 14 -7.71 -25.85 4.27
CA LYS A 14 -8.28 -26.00 2.93
C LYS A 14 -8.55 -24.66 2.24
N ALA A 15 -9.08 -23.68 2.97
CA ALA A 15 -9.32 -22.35 2.43
C ALA A 15 -8.00 -21.65 2.05
N LEU A 16 -6.99 -21.71 2.92
CA LEU A 16 -5.67 -21.12 2.67
C LEU A 16 -4.96 -21.77 1.48
N GLU A 17 -5.03 -23.10 1.36
CA GLU A 17 -4.45 -23.82 0.22
C GLU A 17 -5.14 -23.48 -1.11
N LYS A 18 -6.47 -23.37 -1.09
CA LYS A 18 -7.24 -22.97 -2.27
C LYS A 18 -6.81 -21.57 -2.74
N GLU A 19 -6.62 -20.64 -1.82
CA GLU A 19 -6.20 -19.28 -2.14
C GLU A 19 -4.75 -19.22 -2.62
N ALA A 20 -3.84 -19.96 -1.98
CA ALA A 20 -2.46 -20.08 -2.42
C ALA A 20 -2.37 -20.62 -3.87
N LYS A 21 -3.17 -21.63 -4.20
CA LYS A 21 -3.26 -22.20 -5.56
C LYS A 21 -3.74 -21.19 -6.60
N LYS A 22 -4.77 -20.38 -6.30
CA LYS A 22 -5.24 -19.32 -7.22
C LYS A 22 -4.14 -18.33 -7.58
N GLN A 23 -3.20 -18.11 -6.67
CA GLN A 23 -2.08 -17.19 -6.85
C GLN A 23 -0.83 -17.87 -7.42
N ASN A 24 -0.91 -19.15 -7.82
CA ASN A 24 0.22 -19.98 -8.25
C ASN A 24 1.38 -20.00 -7.23
N ARG A 25 1.05 -20.11 -5.94
CA ARG A 25 2.01 -20.12 -4.82
C ARG A 25 1.86 -21.37 -3.97
N SER A 26 2.95 -21.79 -3.32
CA SER A 26 2.89 -22.77 -2.24
C SER A 26 2.21 -22.15 -1.00
N LEU A 27 1.59 -22.99 -0.16
CA LEU A 27 0.96 -22.52 1.09
C LEU A 27 1.96 -21.77 1.99
N LYS A 28 3.21 -22.26 2.08
CA LYS A 28 4.29 -21.60 2.82
C LYS A 28 4.52 -20.17 2.31
N ASN A 29 4.79 -20.00 1.02
CA ASN A 29 5.12 -18.69 0.45
C ASN A 29 3.92 -17.74 0.52
N TYR A 30 2.70 -18.27 0.40
CA TYR A 30 1.48 -17.51 0.59
C TYR A 30 1.38 -16.96 2.03
N LEU A 31 1.59 -17.81 3.04
CA LEU A 31 1.54 -17.40 4.45
C LEU A 31 2.65 -16.41 4.83
N GLU A 32 3.87 -16.62 4.34
CA GLU A 32 4.98 -15.67 4.57
C GLU A 32 4.65 -14.29 3.98
N ASN A 33 4.14 -14.25 2.75
CA ASN A 33 3.70 -13.00 2.13
C ASN A 33 2.53 -12.35 2.86
N LEU A 34 1.55 -13.16 3.29
CA LEU A 34 0.39 -12.67 4.03
C LEU A 34 0.83 -12.04 5.36
N ALA A 35 1.71 -12.69 6.12
CA ALA A 35 2.23 -12.15 7.38
C ALA A 35 2.93 -10.79 7.16
N ILE A 36 3.78 -10.69 6.14
CA ILE A 36 4.47 -9.43 5.79
C ILE A 36 3.45 -8.34 5.43
N GLN A 37 2.43 -8.67 4.62
CA GLN A 37 1.40 -7.71 4.25
C GLN A 37 0.60 -7.21 5.45
N GLN A 38 0.29 -8.08 6.42
CA GLN A 38 -0.41 -7.65 7.63
C GLN A 38 0.46 -6.74 8.50
N VAL A 39 1.76 -7.03 8.63
CA VAL A 39 2.69 -6.13 9.33
C VAL A 39 2.72 -4.76 8.67
N LYS A 40 2.86 -4.69 7.34
CA LYS A 40 2.89 -3.42 6.59
C LYS A 40 1.60 -2.61 6.71
N ARG A 41 0.45 -3.26 6.89
CA ARG A 41 -0.83 -2.57 7.09
C ARG A 41 -0.97 -1.95 8.48
N LEU A 42 -0.31 -2.56 9.46
CA LEU A 42 -0.31 -2.09 10.86
C LEU A 42 0.84 -1.13 11.14
N GLU A 43 1.82 -1.08 10.24
CA GLU A 43 2.92 -0.13 10.30
C GLU A 43 2.34 1.28 10.17
N VAL A 44 2.39 2.03 11.27
CA VAL A 44 2.08 3.45 11.28
C VAL A 44 3.03 4.11 10.29
N PRO A 45 2.58 5.06 9.45
CA PRO A 45 3.48 5.82 8.60
C PRO A 45 4.66 6.36 9.41
N SER A 46 5.82 6.53 8.76
CA SER A 46 6.99 7.02 9.50
C SER A 46 6.67 8.35 10.16
N LYS A 47 7.37 8.67 11.25
CA LYS A 47 7.20 9.94 11.94
C LYS A 47 7.41 11.10 10.96
N GLU A 48 8.42 11.00 10.09
CA GLU A 48 8.73 12.01 9.08
C GLU A 48 7.58 12.20 8.08
N TYR A 49 6.95 11.11 7.64
CA TYR A 49 5.77 11.19 6.76
C TYR A 49 4.58 11.80 7.48
N THR A 50 4.38 11.44 8.75
CA THR A 50 3.31 11.98 9.59
C THR A 50 3.50 13.49 9.79
N ASP A 51 4.70 13.92 10.19
CA ASP A 51 5.06 15.33 10.38
C ASP A 51 4.89 16.14 9.07
N MET A 52 5.24 15.55 7.91
CA MET A 52 5.04 16.16 6.60
C MET A 52 3.55 16.35 6.28
N MET A 53 2.72 15.34 6.58
CA MET A 53 1.28 15.41 6.35
C MET A 53 0.59 16.38 7.30
N ASP A 54 0.99 16.42 8.56
CA ASP A 54 0.48 17.39 9.53
C ASP A 54 0.79 18.82 9.06
N ASN A 55 2.03 19.08 8.60
CA ASN A 55 2.38 20.38 8.02
C ASN A 55 1.55 20.72 6.76
N LEU A 56 1.28 19.74 5.91
CA LEU A 56 0.45 19.95 4.71
C LEU A 56 -0.99 20.28 5.09
N LEU A 57 -1.57 19.60 6.08
CA LEU A 57 -2.91 19.88 6.57
C LEU A 57 -2.99 21.28 7.22
N ASP A 58 -2.01 21.65 8.03
CA ASP A 58 -1.93 22.99 8.63
C ASP A 58 -1.90 24.08 7.54
N ARG A 59 -1.07 23.89 6.50
CA ARG A 59 -0.99 24.83 5.37
C ARG A 59 -2.29 24.88 4.58
N PHE A 60 -3.00 23.76 4.45
CA PHE A 60 -4.31 23.71 3.81
C PHE A 60 -5.34 24.54 4.59
N GLU A 61 -5.42 24.35 5.91
CA GLU A 61 -6.34 25.08 6.79
C GLU A 61 -6.04 26.58 6.79
N ASN A 62 -4.76 26.95 6.75
CA ASN A 62 -4.32 28.34 6.71
C ASN A 62 -4.39 28.97 5.30
N LYS A 63 -4.91 28.26 4.29
CA LYS A 63 -5.02 28.71 2.89
C LYS A 63 -3.66 29.07 2.25
N GLU A 64 -2.61 28.36 2.64
CA GLU A 64 -1.23 28.51 2.15
C GLU A 64 -0.87 27.49 1.06
N ILE A 65 -1.88 26.75 0.57
CA ILE A 65 -1.74 25.82 -0.55
C ILE A 65 -2.41 26.41 -1.78
N GLU A 66 -1.61 26.60 -2.82
CA GLU A 66 -2.09 26.93 -4.15
C GLU A 66 -2.43 25.65 -4.91
N PHE A 67 -3.61 25.62 -5.52
CA PHE A 67 -4.06 24.52 -6.35
C PHE A 67 -4.04 24.96 -7.82
N SER A 68 -3.48 24.11 -8.68
CA SER A 68 -3.51 24.29 -10.13
C SER A 68 -4.45 23.27 -10.75
N SER A 69 -5.03 23.61 -11.91
CA SER A 69 -5.81 22.64 -12.67
C SER A 69 -4.91 21.52 -13.21
N ILE A 70 -5.47 20.36 -13.50
CA ILE A 70 -4.70 19.26 -14.09
C ILE A 70 -4.10 19.66 -15.45
N GLU A 71 -4.82 20.48 -16.23
CA GLU A 71 -4.36 21.02 -17.52
C GLU A 71 -3.12 21.89 -17.35
N GLU A 72 -3.10 22.79 -16.35
CA GLU A 72 -1.95 23.62 -16.03
C GLU A 72 -0.72 22.79 -15.62
N VAL A 73 -0.95 21.74 -14.81
CA VAL A 73 0.11 20.83 -14.39
C VAL A 73 0.67 20.06 -15.58
N LEU A 74 -0.18 19.54 -16.46
CA LEU A 74 0.25 18.81 -17.66
C LEU A 74 1.01 19.70 -18.64
N ASN A 75 0.53 20.93 -18.86
CA ASN A 75 1.20 21.95 -19.67
C ASN A 75 2.59 22.30 -19.10
N ARG A 76 2.68 22.56 -17.78
CA ARG A 76 3.96 22.88 -17.11
C ARG A 76 4.99 21.76 -17.22
N ASN A 77 4.54 20.51 -17.23
CA ASN A 77 5.41 19.34 -17.30
C ASN A 77 5.65 18.85 -18.75
N GLY A 78 5.11 19.53 -19.77
CA GLY A 78 5.30 19.16 -21.17
C GLY A 78 4.62 17.85 -21.58
N ILE A 79 3.56 17.46 -20.88
CA ILE A 79 2.80 16.21 -21.12
C ILE A 79 1.51 16.48 -21.92
N SER A 80 1.13 17.75 -22.09
CA SER A 80 0.00 18.15 -22.92
C SER A 80 0.18 17.74 -24.37
N ASP A 81 -0.78 16.97 -24.89
CA ASP A 81 -0.77 16.37 -26.22
C ASP A 81 -0.23 17.28 -27.32
N SER A 82 0.94 16.93 -27.86
CA SER A 82 1.34 17.27 -29.22
C SER A 82 0.53 16.41 -30.21
N SER A 83 -0.80 16.54 -30.18
CA SER A 83 -1.71 15.93 -31.15
C SER A 83 -2.65 17.00 -31.69
N SER A 84 -2.15 17.77 -32.65
CA SER A 84 -2.93 18.45 -33.69
C SER A 84 -2.01 18.72 -34.88
#